data_AF-A0A0B1S0R8-F1
#
_entry.id   AF-A0A0B1S0R8-F1
#
_cell.length_a   1.000
_cell.length_b   1.000
_cell.length_c   1.000
_cell.angle_alpha   90.00
_cell.angle_beta   90.00
_cell.angle_gamma   90.00
#
_symmetry.space_group_name_H-M   'P 1'
#
loop_
_entity.id
_entity.type
_entity.pdbx_description
1 polymer ?
#
loop_
_entity_poly.entity_id
_entity_poly.type
_entity_poly.pdbx_seq_one_letter_code
_entity_poly.pdbx_strand_id
1 'polypeptide(L)'
;MVEQGLTEEEACARIYLMDIGGLVTKSRYNNLPDRHIKFMKDMKDTKNLLEVVKTVEPDGIIGASTVAGSFTEEIISEMARINQRPIIFALSNPTSKAECTAEDAYRITNGSVLFASGSPFENFEIDG
;
A
#
# COMPACT_ATOMS: atom_id res chain seq x y z
N MET A 1 6.98 -14.36 7.63
CA MET A 1 8.37 -13.83 7.56
C MET A 1 9.24 -14.43 8.65
N VAL A 2 8.92 -14.24 9.94
CA VAL A 2 9.67 -14.90 11.04
C VAL A 2 9.55 -16.42 10.96
N GLU A 3 8.33 -16.95 10.74
CA GLU A 3 8.12 -18.39 10.48
C GLU A 3 8.87 -18.92 9.25
N GLN A 4 9.32 -18.03 8.37
CA GLN A 4 10.11 -18.37 7.18
C GLN A 4 11.62 -18.15 7.39
N GLY A 5 12.07 -17.89 8.63
CA GLY A 5 13.47 -17.85 9.02
C GLY A 5 14.10 -16.47 9.18
N LEU A 6 13.36 -15.37 8.96
CA LEU A 6 13.88 -14.01 9.21
C LEU A 6 13.82 -13.67 10.70
N THR A 7 14.67 -12.75 11.15
CA THR A 7 14.49 -12.13 12.47
C THR A 7 13.29 -11.19 12.48
N GLU A 8 12.79 -10.81 13.66
CA GLU A 8 11.69 -9.83 13.75
C GLU A 8 12.12 -8.46 13.18
N GLU A 9 13.36 -8.05 13.40
CA GLU A 9 13.92 -6.81 12.89
C GLU A 9 13.96 -6.81 11.36
N GLU A 10 14.43 -7.89 10.74
CA GLU A 10 14.45 -8.04 9.29
C GLU A 10 13.04 -8.07 8.70
N ALA A 11 12.09 -8.71 9.38
CA ALA A 11 10.70 -8.72 8.97
C ALA A 11 10.09 -7.30 9.01
N CYS A 12 10.28 -6.58 10.12
CA CYS A 12 9.80 -5.21 10.27
C CYS A 12 10.51 -4.25 9.31
N ALA A 13 11.77 -4.49 8.97
CA ALA A 13 12.53 -3.70 8.02
C ALA A 13 11.89 -3.68 6.62
N ARG A 14 11.17 -4.75 6.23
CA ARG A 14 10.47 -4.84 4.94
C ARG A 14 9.03 -4.31 4.95
N ILE A 15 8.52 -3.87 6.10
CA ILE A 15 7.15 -3.33 6.24
C ILE A 15 7.22 -1.82 6.42
N TYR A 16 6.53 -1.07 5.57
CA TYR A 16 6.47 0.40 5.60
C TYR A 16 5.04 0.83 5.94
N LEU A 17 4.90 1.66 6.98
CA LEU A 17 3.59 2.14 7.44
C LEU A 17 3.45 3.63 7.17
N MET A 18 2.25 4.04 6.78
CA MET A 18 1.85 5.44 6.65
C MET A 18 0.57 5.68 7.45
N ASP A 19 0.50 6.83 8.12
CA ASP A 19 -0.68 7.30 8.84
C ASP A 19 -1.00 8.77 8.45
N ILE A 20 -1.92 9.43 9.18
CA ILE A 20 -2.27 10.84 8.93
C ILE A 20 -1.08 11.81 9.03
N GLY A 21 -0.04 11.44 9.78
CA GLY A 21 1.21 12.17 9.88
C GLY A 21 2.20 11.90 8.74
N GLY A 22 1.92 10.91 7.87
CA GLY A 22 2.77 10.48 6.77
C GLY A 22 3.49 9.16 7.07
N LEU A 23 4.64 8.96 6.42
CA LEU A 23 5.51 7.82 6.66
C LEU A 23 5.92 7.72 8.14
N VAL A 24 5.91 6.50 8.69
CA VAL A 24 6.37 6.22 10.04
C VAL A 24 7.89 6.16 10.05
N THR A 25 8.52 7.19 10.60
CA THR A 25 9.98 7.41 10.58
C THR A 25 10.55 7.58 12.00
N LYS A 26 11.87 7.45 12.13
CA LYS A 26 12.57 7.65 13.42
C LYS A 26 12.42 9.06 13.97
N SER A 27 12.35 10.10 13.13
CA SER A 27 12.14 11.50 13.55
C SER A 27 10.80 11.70 14.27
N ARG A 28 9.81 10.84 14.00
CA ARG A 28 8.47 10.88 14.58
C ARG A 28 8.31 10.08 15.87
N TYR A 29 9.37 9.45 16.39
CA TYR A 29 9.34 8.53 17.55
C TYR A 29 8.42 8.97 18.70
N ASN A 30 8.55 10.22 19.17
CA ASN A 30 7.79 10.73 20.31
C ASN A 30 6.27 10.88 20.05
N ASN A 31 5.83 10.82 18.79
CA ASN A 31 4.44 11.04 18.38
C ASN A 31 3.81 9.78 17.75
N LEU A 32 4.43 8.61 17.93
CA LEU A 32 3.95 7.34 17.40
C LEU A 32 3.36 6.45 18.50
N PRO A 33 2.30 5.69 18.21
CA PRO A 33 1.85 4.62 19.11
C PRO A 33 2.94 3.55 19.26
N ASP A 34 3.04 2.92 20.43
CA ASP A 34 4.07 1.91 20.73
C ASP A 34 4.18 0.80 19.66
N ARG A 35 3.03 0.33 19.16
CA ARG A 35 2.97 -0.69 18.11
C ARG A 35 3.63 -0.30 16.78
N HIS A 36 3.82 1.00 16.51
CA HIS A 36 4.44 1.50 15.29
C HIS A 36 5.97 1.66 15.42
N ILE A 37 6.50 1.69 16.65
CA ILE A 37 7.92 1.95 16.93
C ILE A 37 8.83 0.97 16.17
N LYS A 38 8.48 -0.32 16.15
CA LYS A 38 9.29 -1.34 15.46
C LYS A 38 9.30 -1.23 13.93
N PHE A 39 8.41 -0.44 13.34
CA PHE A 39 8.30 -0.23 11.89
C PHE A 39 8.89 1.09 11.41
N MET A 40 9.46 1.90 12.32
CA MET A 40 10.05 3.19 11.98
C MET A 40 11.18 3.05 10.95
N LYS A 41 11.14 3.92 9.94
CA LYS A 41 12.17 3.98 8.90
C LYS A 41 13.15 5.13 9.14
N ASP A 42 14.39 4.89 8.77
CA ASP A 42 15.43 5.90 8.69
C ASP A 42 15.38 6.58 7.32
N MET A 43 14.30 7.32 7.09
CA MET A 43 13.98 7.95 5.81
C MET A 43 13.44 9.35 6.05
N LYS A 44 13.46 10.18 5.01
CA LYS A 44 12.88 11.52 5.05
C LYS A 44 11.37 11.44 5.32
N ASP A 45 10.90 12.33 6.18
CA ASP A 45 9.46 12.51 6.42
C ASP A 45 8.76 12.94 5.13
N THR A 46 7.73 12.19 4.76
CA THR A 46 6.85 12.55 3.65
C THR A 46 5.43 12.10 3.94
N LYS A 47 4.47 12.88 3.41
CA LYS A 47 3.04 12.51 3.37
C LYS A 47 2.62 12.00 2.00
N ASN A 48 3.53 11.99 1.03
CA ASN A 48 3.25 11.62 -0.34
C ASN A 48 3.47 10.11 -0.52
N LEU A 49 2.37 9.36 -0.65
CA LEU A 49 2.44 7.92 -0.87
C LEU A 49 3.18 7.56 -2.18
N LEU A 50 3.03 8.35 -3.24
CA LEU A 50 3.75 8.11 -4.50
C LEU A 50 5.27 8.26 -4.33
N GLU A 51 5.74 9.21 -3.52
CA GLU A 51 7.17 9.36 -3.22
C GLU A 51 7.70 8.14 -2.46
N VAL A 52 6.91 7.61 -1.52
CA VAL A 52 7.25 6.38 -0.79
C VAL A 52 7.31 5.19 -1.73
N VAL A 53 6.29 5.00 -2.59
CA VAL A 53 6.26 3.90 -3.58
C VAL A 53 7.47 3.95 -4.51
N LYS A 54 7.81 5.14 -5.04
CA LYS A 54 8.99 5.31 -5.91
C LYS A 54 10.33 5.06 -5.22
N THR A 55 10.40 5.31 -3.91
CA THR A 55 11.65 5.17 -3.15
C THR A 55 11.83 3.76 -2.62
N VAL A 56 10.75 3.14 -2.15
CA VAL A 56 10.75 1.82 -1.51
C VAL A 56 10.61 0.69 -2.52
N GLU A 57 9.98 0.98 -3.66
CA GLU A 57 9.65 0.00 -4.70
C GLU A 57 8.98 -1.27 -4.13
N PRO A 58 7.82 -1.13 -3.45
CA PRO A 58 7.20 -2.25 -2.75
C PRO A 58 6.57 -3.27 -3.73
N ASP A 59 6.57 -4.55 -3.33
CA ASP A 59 5.86 -5.61 -4.07
C ASP A 59 4.32 -5.48 -3.96
N GLY A 60 3.85 -4.86 -2.88
CA GLY A 60 2.44 -4.72 -2.59
C GLY A 60 2.09 -3.51 -1.74
N ILE A 61 0.89 -2.99 -1.96
CA ILE A 61 0.29 -1.90 -1.18
C ILE A 61 -1.04 -2.32 -0.56
N ILE A 62 -1.25 -1.94 0.70
CA ILE A 62 -2.44 -2.27 1.48
C ILE A 62 -3.04 -0.98 2.03
N GLY A 63 -4.27 -0.70 1.66
CA GLY A 63 -5.06 0.44 2.11
C GLY A 63 -6.00 0.03 3.23
N ALA A 64 -5.89 0.71 4.37
CA ALA A 64 -6.80 0.56 5.51
C ALA A 64 -7.03 1.92 6.19
N SER A 65 -7.26 2.98 5.39
CA SER A 65 -7.21 4.37 5.85
C SER A 65 -8.56 5.08 5.91
N THR A 66 -9.62 4.48 5.36
CA THR A 66 -10.95 5.08 5.12
C THR A 66 -10.95 6.29 4.20
N VAL A 67 -9.85 6.54 3.48
CA VAL A 67 -9.71 7.63 2.51
C VAL A 67 -9.96 7.10 1.10
N ALA A 68 -11.14 7.43 0.57
CA ALA A 68 -11.55 7.07 -0.78
C ALA A 68 -10.58 7.63 -1.84
N GLY A 69 -10.24 6.83 -2.84
CA GLY A 69 -9.42 7.28 -3.98
C GLY A 69 -7.96 7.61 -3.62
N SER A 70 -7.46 7.16 -2.47
CA SER A 70 -6.08 7.41 -2.06
C SER A 70 -5.04 6.63 -2.88
N PHE A 71 -5.45 5.55 -3.56
CA PHE A 71 -4.63 4.89 -4.58
C PHE A 71 -4.97 5.50 -5.95
N THR A 72 -4.26 6.57 -6.27
CA THR A 72 -4.44 7.29 -7.53
C THR A 72 -3.91 6.47 -8.72
N GLU A 73 -4.29 6.87 -9.94
CA GLU A 73 -3.78 6.27 -11.17
C GLU A 73 -2.25 6.27 -11.25
N GLU A 74 -1.61 7.36 -10.80
CA GLU A 74 -0.16 7.47 -10.75
C GLU A 74 0.46 6.42 -9.82
N ILE A 75 -0.16 6.16 -8.66
CA ILE A 75 0.31 5.16 -7.70
C ILE A 75 0.12 3.75 -8.27
N ILE A 76 -1.04 3.46 -8.84
CA ILE A 76 -1.33 2.14 -9.43
C ILE A 76 -0.40 1.87 -10.63
N SER A 77 -0.19 2.87 -11.49
CA SER A 77 0.74 2.79 -12.62
C SER A 77 2.17 2.57 -12.17
N GLU A 78 2.61 3.27 -11.10
CA GLU A 78 3.94 3.08 -10.55
C GLU A 78 4.11 1.68 -9.96
N MET A 79 3.10 1.15 -9.26
CA MET A 79 3.11 -0.23 -8.77
C MET A 79 3.26 -1.25 -9.91
N ALA A 80 2.56 -1.05 -11.03
CA ALA A 80 2.68 -1.88 -12.22
C ALA A 80 4.01 -1.70 -12.98
N ARG A 81 4.65 -0.53 -12.87
CA ARG A 81 6.00 -0.30 -13.41
C ARG A 81 7.05 -1.06 -12.59
N ILE A 82 6.92 -1.04 -11.27
CA ILE A 82 7.84 -1.70 -10.34
C ILE A 82 7.70 -3.23 -10.41
N ASN A 83 6.46 -3.72 -10.50
CA ASN A 83 6.14 -5.13 -10.37
C ASN A 83 5.44 -5.68 -11.61
N GLN A 84 5.86 -6.84 -12.10
CA GLN A 84 5.13 -7.54 -13.17
C GLN A 84 3.70 -7.92 -12.77
N ARG A 85 3.47 -8.20 -11.48
CA ARG A 85 2.15 -8.52 -10.90
C ARG A 85 1.97 -7.80 -9.57
N PRO A 86 1.61 -6.52 -9.57
CA PRO A 86 1.53 -5.73 -8.34
C PRO A 86 0.42 -6.24 -7.43
N ILE A 87 0.66 -6.27 -6.12
CA ILE A 87 -0.39 -6.58 -5.12
C ILE A 87 -1.03 -5.26 -4.68
N ILE A 88 -2.35 -5.13 -4.83
CA ILE A 88 -3.09 -3.92 -4.42
C ILE A 88 -4.32 -4.34 -3.62
N PHE A 89 -4.31 -4.09 -2.32
CA PHE A 89 -5.44 -4.40 -1.43
C PHE A 89 -6.12 -3.09 -0.98
N ALA A 90 -7.37 -2.87 -1.39
CA ALA A 90 -8.19 -1.71 -1.00
C ALA A 90 -9.23 -2.12 0.06
N LEU A 91 -8.83 -2.12 1.34
CA LEU A 91 -9.60 -2.76 2.41
C LEU A 91 -10.59 -1.82 3.12
N SER A 92 -10.63 -0.54 2.76
CA SER A 92 -11.55 0.40 3.38
C SER A 92 -13.01 0.13 3.01
N ASN A 93 -13.87 0.22 4.04
CA ASN A 93 -15.30 -0.09 3.95
C ASN A 93 -16.17 1.14 4.26
N PRO A 94 -17.35 1.29 3.63
CA PRO A 94 -17.89 0.50 2.51
C PRO A 94 -17.17 0.82 1.17
N THR A 95 -17.64 0.29 0.04
CA THR A 95 -17.05 0.53 -1.32
C THR A 95 -16.78 2.00 -1.61
N SER A 96 -17.63 2.93 -1.15
CA SER A 96 -17.43 4.38 -1.33
C SER A 96 -16.21 4.95 -0.60
N LYS A 97 -15.56 4.16 0.27
CA LYS A 97 -14.32 4.50 0.97
C LYS A 97 -13.12 3.71 0.48
N ALA A 98 -13.27 2.83 -0.51
CA ALA A 98 -12.18 2.05 -1.04
C ALA A 98 -11.07 2.97 -1.60
N GLU A 99 -9.82 2.56 -1.38
CA GLU A 99 -8.66 3.32 -1.83
C GLU A 99 -8.58 3.43 -3.36
N CYS A 100 -9.07 2.42 -4.09
CA CYS A 100 -9.38 2.43 -5.51
C CYS A 100 -10.48 1.41 -5.82
N THR A 101 -11.07 1.46 -7.01
CA THR A 101 -12.02 0.43 -7.46
C THR A 101 -11.29 -0.76 -8.08
N ALA A 102 -11.96 -1.92 -8.11
CA ALA A 102 -11.43 -3.09 -8.81
C ALA A 102 -11.21 -2.79 -10.32
N GLU A 103 -12.17 -2.10 -10.94
CA GLU A 103 -12.09 -1.70 -12.35
C GLU A 103 -10.86 -0.83 -12.64
N ASP A 104 -10.61 0.21 -11.83
CA ASP A 104 -9.43 1.07 -12.00
C ASP A 104 -8.15 0.25 -11.87
N ALA A 105 -8.06 -0.58 -10.83
CA ALA A 105 -6.88 -1.41 -10.58
C ALA A 105 -6.59 -2.34 -11.78
N TYR A 106 -7.60 -3.04 -12.30
CA TYR A 106 -7.41 -3.93 -13.46
C TYR A 106 -7.10 -3.16 -14.73
N ARG A 107 -7.82 -2.08 -15.02
CA ARG A 107 -7.64 -1.29 -16.25
C ARG A 107 -6.25 -0.65 -16.32
N ILE A 108 -5.81 -0.01 -15.23
CA ILE A 108 -4.54 0.71 -15.20
C ILE A 108 -3.35 -0.26 -15.26
N THR A 109 -3.50 -1.46 -14.68
CA THR A 109 -2.44 -2.47 -14.68
C THR A 109 -2.51 -3.45 -15.85
N ASN A 110 -3.41 -3.23 -16.81
CA ASN A 110 -3.69 -4.15 -17.93
C ASN A 110 -3.91 -5.60 -17.45
N GLY A 111 -4.71 -5.78 -16.41
CA GLY A 111 -5.08 -7.09 -15.86
C GLY A 111 -4.00 -7.78 -15.02
N SER A 112 -2.81 -7.20 -14.86
CA SER A 112 -1.69 -7.86 -14.16
C SER A 112 -1.81 -7.86 -12.63
N VAL A 113 -2.61 -6.95 -12.06
CA VAL A 113 -2.76 -6.77 -10.60
C VAL A 113 -3.32 -7.99 -9.88
N LEU A 114 -2.78 -8.24 -8.69
CA LEU A 114 -3.37 -9.09 -7.68
C LEU A 114 -4.21 -8.23 -6.73
N PHE A 115 -5.50 -8.06 -7.07
CA PHE A 115 -6.40 -7.18 -6.36
C PHE A 115 -7.24 -7.91 -5.30
N ALA A 116 -7.42 -7.28 -4.13
CA ALA A 116 -8.42 -7.66 -3.15
C ALA A 116 -9.04 -6.43 -2.49
N SER A 117 -10.28 -6.54 -2.04
CA SER A 117 -10.99 -5.43 -1.40
C SER A 117 -11.71 -5.85 -0.13
N GLY A 118 -11.95 -4.87 0.75
CA GLY A 118 -12.71 -5.08 1.98
C GLY A 118 -14.22 -5.20 1.74
N SER A 119 -14.71 -4.54 0.69
CA SER A 119 -16.10 -4.57 0.24
C SER A 119 -16.19 -5.24 -1.14
N PRO A 120 -17.30 -5.92 -1.47
CA PRO A 120 -17.45 -6.56 -2.77
C PRO A 120 -17.52 -5.53 -3.90
N PHE A 121 -16.88 -5.86 -5.02
CA PHE A 121 -17.03 -5.20 -6.31
C PHE A 121 -17.63 -6.19 -7.31
N GLU A 122 -18.32 -5.68 -8.32
CA GLU A 122 -18.81 -6.48 -9.44
C GLU A 122 -17.65 -7.09 -10.23
N ASN A 123 -17.93 -8.15 -10.98
CA ASN A 123 -16.96 -8.70 -11.92
C ASN A 123 -16.58 -7.65 -12.96
N PHE A 124 -15.31 -7.67 -13.35
CA PHE A 124 -14.76 -6.81 -14.39
C PHE A 124 -14.20 -7.68 -15.52
N GLU A 125 -14.61 -7.38 -16.75
CA GLU A 125 -14.18 -8.08 -17.96
C GLU A 125 -13.17 -7.19 -18.70
N ILE A 126 -11.97 -7.72 -18.94
CA ILE A 126 -10.89 -7.05 -19.67
C ILE A 126 -10.30 -8.05 -20.66
N ASP A 127 -10.29 -7.68 -21.94
CA ASP A 127 -9.76 -8.50 -23.03
C ASP A 127 -10.45 -9.86 -23.27
N GLY A 128 -11.68 -10.06 -22.75
CA GLY A 128 -12.57 -11.19 -23.03
C GLY A 128 -12.44 -12.38 -22.08
#